data_AF-A0A2G9Z0Y1-F1
#
_entry.id   AF-A0A2G9Z0Y1-F1
#
_cell.length_a   1.000
_cell.length_b   1.000
_cell.length_c   1.000
_cell.angle_alpha   90.00
_cell.angle_beta   90.00
_cell.angle_gamma   90.00
#
_symmetry.space_group_name_H-M   'P 1'
#
loop_
_entity.id
_entity.type
_entity.pdbx_description
1 polymer ?
#
loop_
_entity_poly.entity_id
_entity_poly.type
_entity_poly.pdbx_seq_one_letter_code
_entity_poly.pdbx_strand_id
1 'polypeptide(L)'
;MKPQGKLIKWNPRIAYIVGLITTDGNLSSDARHPEITSNDIQLLNTAKKCLGIRNKITPKLSGFTKEKSCYRIQFGNVILYKWLCGIGLMPHKTRRLKSLKIPNKYFFDFLRGHLDGDGCIRKFMDPVYPNAQRLYIAFNSASFSHINWLKRKIKSLANINGFMMKNNTIFCLTYAKKESMLLIPHLYPPNRKIPLLKRKYKIVKEFLTPR
;
A
#
# COMPACT_ATOMS: atom_id res chain seq x y z
N MET A 1 4.05 0.24 -34.58
CA MET A 1 3.21 1.29 -33.93
C MET A 1 3.63 1.50 -32.49
N LYS A 2 4.17 2.68 -32.12
CA LYS A 2 4.34 3.08 -30.72
C LYS A 2 2.94 3.32 -30.13
N PRO A 3 2.60 2.83 -28.93
CA PRO A 3 1.30 3.10 -28.34
C PRO A 3 1.18 4.61 -28.10
N GLN A 4 0.32 5.28 -28.88
CA GLN A 4 -0.14 6.64 -28.63
C GLN A 4 -0.96 6.61 -27.34
N GLY A 5 -0.34 6.88 -26.20
CA GLY A 5 -1.09 7.05 -24.97
C GLY A 5 -0.50 8.14 -24.11
N LYS A 6 -1.39 8.76 -23.35
CA LYS A 6 -1.09 9.88 -22.47
C LYS A 6 0.02 9.51 -21.50
N LEU A 7 1.01 10.40 -21.37
CA LEU A 7 2.04 10.33 -20.35
C LEU A 7 1.41 10.20 -18.97
N ILE A 8 1.85 9.19 -18.20
CA ILE A 8 1.40 9.03 -16.81
C ILE A 8 2.01 10.15 -15.97
N LYS A 9 1.16 10.97 -15.38
CA LYS A 9 1.55 12.05 -14.47
C LYS A 9 1.26 11.64 -13.02
N TRP A 10 2.16 12.03 -12.13
CA TRP A 10 1.92 11.87 -10.71
C TRP A 10 0.71 12.66 -10.24
N ASN A 11 -0.16 11.99 -9.49
CA ASN A 11 -1.24 12.58 -8.75
C ASN A 11 -1.56 11.66 -7.55
N PRO A 12 -2.39 12.11 -6.58
CA PRO A 12 -2.69 11.32 -5.38
C PRO A 12 -3.24 9.92 -5.65
N ARG A 13 -4.06 9.75 -6.70
CA ARG A 13 -4.65 8.45 -7.06
C ARG A 13 -3.60 7.52 -7.64
N ILE A 14 -2.74 8.01 -8.53
CA ILE A 14 -1.64 7.23 -9.11
C ILE A 14 -0.63 6.84 -8.02
N ALA A 15 -0.30 7.75 -7.10
CA ALA A 15 0.60 7.43 -6.00
C ALA A 15 0.05 6.33 -5.09
N TYR A 16 -1.23 6.41 -4.72
CA TYR A 16 -1.92 5.35 -4.00
C TYR A 16 -1.87 4.00 -4.75
N ILE A 17 -2.11 4.00 -6.06
CA ILE A 17 -1.98 2.80 -6.89
C ILE A 17 -0.57 2.24 -6.90
N VAL A 18 0.46 3.09 -6.99
CA VAL A 18 1.86 2.63 -6.89
C VAL A 18 2.08 1.94 -5.55
N GLY A 19 1.53 2.48 -4.46
CA GLY A 19 1.58 1.85 -3.13
C GLY A 19 0.94 0.47 -3.11
N LEU A 20 -0.27 0.35 -3.65
CA LEU A 20 -0.95 -0.95 -3.75
C LEU A 20 -0.21 -1.95 -4.62
N ILE A 21 0.28 -1.52 -5.78
CA ILE A 21 1.04 -2.40 -6.69
C ILE A 21 2.34 -2.85 -6.02
N THR A 22 2.92 -2.00 -5.17
CA THR A 22 4.16 -2.29 -4.43
C THR A 22 4.00 -3.47 -3.48
N THR A 23 2.83 -3.66 -2.88
CA THR A 23 2.57 -4.79 -1.97
C THR A 23 1.83 -5.92 -2.68
N ASP A 24 0.61 -5.64 -3.12
CA ASP A 24 -0.42 -6.61 -3.53
C ASP A 24 -0.46 -6.78 -5.05
N GLY A 25 0.35 -6.00 -5.77
CA GLY A 25 0.41 -6.05 -7.21
C GLY A 25 1.42 -7.05 -7.75
N ASN A 26 1.26 -7.40 -9.02
CA ASN A 26 2.26 -8.07 -9.82
C ASN A 26 2.43 -7.36 -11.16
N LEU A 27 3.66 -7.33 -11.66
CA LEU A 27 3.94 -6.94 -13.03
C LEU A 27 4.22 -8.24 -13.78
N SER A 28 3.35 -8.58 -14.73
CA SER A 28 3.50 -9.80 -15.54
C SER A 28 4.84 -9.80 -16.28
N SER A 29 5.40 -10.99 -16.52
CA SER A 29 6.63 -11.18 -17.28
C SER A 29 6.49 -10.79 -18.75
N ASP A 30 5.27 -10.71 -19.27
CA ASP A 30 4.96 -10.28 -20.64
C ASP A 30 5.20 -8.79 -20.93
N ALA A 31 5.63 -8.01 -19.93
CA ALA A 31 5.89 -6.57 -20.01
C ALA A 31 4.66 -5.68 -20.36
N ARG A 32 3.44 -6.19 -20.19
CA ARG A 32 2.19 -5.56 -20.63
C ARG A 32 1.12 -5.49 -19.55
N HIS A 33 1.07 -6.47 -18.66
CA HIS A 33 -0.06 -6.63 -17.74
C HIS A 33 0.31 -6.38 -16.26
N PRO A 34 -0.08 -5.22 -15.70
CA PRO A 34 -0.23 -5.07 -14.27
C PRO A 34 -1.40 -5.90 -13.73
N GLU A 35 -1.21 -6.47 -12.55
CA GLU A 35 -2.23 -7.18 -11.77
C GLU A 35 -2.25 -6.61 -10.35
N ILE A 36 -3.43 -6.50 -9.74
CA ILE A 36 -3.60 -6.24 -8.30
C ILE A 36 -4.47 -7.36 -7.75
N THR A 37 -4.00 -8.02 -6.69
CA THR A 37 -4.68 -9.15 -6.05
C THR A 37 -5.07 -8.78 -4.63
N SER A 38 -6.29 -9.08 -4.20
CA SER A 38 -6.70 -8.89 -2.80
C SER A 38 -7.90 -9.76 -2.45
N ASN A 39 -8.03 -10.09 -1.16
CA ASN A 39 -9.27 -10.65 -0.61
C ASN A 39 -10.34 -9.58 -0.37
N ASP A 40 -9.94 -8.31 -0.39
CA ASP A 40 -10.83 -7.18 -0.13
C ASP A 40 -11.36 -6.58 -1.44
N ILE A 41 -12.61 -6.90 -1.77
CA ILE A 41 -13.29 -6.41 -2.98
C ILE A 41 -13.42 -4.87 -2.96
N GLN A 42 -13.51 -4.23 -1.79
CA GLN A 42 -13.57 -2.77 -1.71
C GLN A 42 -12.22 -2.15 -2.10
N LEU A 43 -11.10 -2.78 -1.75
CA LEU A 43 -9.78 -2.36 -2.18
C LEU A 43 -9.62 -2.41 -3.70
N LEU A 44 -10.02 -3.54 -4.30
CA LEU A 44 -9.99 -3.73 -5.76
C LEU A 44 -10.87 -2.71 -6.49
N ASN A 45 -12.09 -2.46 -6.00
CA ASN A 45 -12.95 -1.42 -6.57
C ASN A 45 -12.37 -0.01 -6.43
N THR A 46 -11.67 0.28 -5.34
CA THR A 46 -10.98 1.55 -5.14
C THR A 46 -9.83 1.69 -6.13
N ALA A 47 -9.08 0.62 -6.36
CA ALA A 47 -8.02 0.59 -7.36
C ALA A 47 -8.57 0.84 -8.78
N LYS A 48 -9.69 0.19 -9.17
CA LYS A 48 -10.37 0.46 -10.46
C LYS A 48 -10.73 1.92 -10.62
N LYS A 49 -11.34 2.54 -9.60
CA LYS A 49 -11.73 3.95 -9.61
C LYS A 49 -10.53 4.88 -9.74
N CYS A 50 -9.40 4.56 -9.10
CA CYS A 50 -8.18 5.35 -9.20
C CYS A 50 -7.54 5.25 -10.59
N LEU A 51 -7.58 4.07 -11.20
CA LEU A 51 -7.03 3.79 -12.53
C LEU A 51 -7.97 4.19 -13.68
N GLY A 52 -9.26 4.40 -13.42
CA GLY A 52 -10.27 4.66 -14.45
C GLY A 52 -10.57 3.44 -15.34
N ILE A 53 -10.33 2.22 -14.86
CA ILE A 53 -10.51 0.99 -15.63
C ILE A 53 -11.83 0.28 -15.32
N ARG A 54 -12.37 -0.43 -16.32
CA ARG A 54 -13.64 -1.17 -16.21
C ARG A 54 -13.47 -2.69 -16.08
N ASN A 55 -12.23 -3.20 -16.17
CA ASN A 55 -11.90 -4.63 -16.12
C ASN A 55 -12.61 -5.38 -14.98
N LYS A 56 -13.05 -6.62 -15.26
CA LYS A 56 -13.74 -7.47 -14.29
C LYS A 56 -12.80 -7.83 -13.13
N ILE A 57 -13.36 -7.88 -11.92
CA ILE A 57 -12.69 -8.51 -10.79
C ILE A 57 -12.96 -10.01 -10.93
N THR A 58 -11.90 -10.82 -11.04
CA THR A 58 -12.03 -12.27 -11.24
C THR A 58 -11.43 -13.03 -10.05
N PRO A 59 -11.99 -14.20 -9.69
CA PRO A 59 -11.35 -15.06 -8.70
C PRO A 59 -10.00 -15.55 -9.23
N LYS A 60 -9.02 -15.66 -8.34
CA LYS A 60 -7.72 -16.28 -8.59
C LYS A 60 -7.71 -17.63 -7.87
N LEU A 61 -7.49 -18.68 -8.64
CA LEU A 61 -7.40 -20.04 -8.12
C LEU A 61 -5.99 -20.27 -7.55
N SER A 62 -5.93 -21.01 -6.47
CA SER A 62 -4.69 -21.52 -5.91
C SER A 62 -4.03 -22.46 -6.93
N GLY A 63 -2.74 -22.28 -7.18
CA GLY A 63 -1.98 -23.19 -8.04
C GLY A 63 -1.86 -24.60 -7.45
N PHE A 64 -1.97 -24.73 -6.11
CA PHE A 64 -1.83 -26.00 -5.39
C PHE A 64 -3.18 -26.72 -5.22
N THR A 65 -4.19 -26.03 -4.69
CA THR A 65 -5.50 -26.65 -4.39
C THR A 65 -6.53 -26.50 -5.51
N LYS A 66 -6.28 -25.64 -6.51
CA LYS A 66 -7.27 -25.18 -7.51
C LYS A 66 -8.52 -24.51 -6.94
N GLU A 67 -8.60 -24.33 -5.62
CA GLU A 67 -9.67 -23.60 -4.96
C GLU A 67 -9.49 -22.09 -5.08
N LYS A 68 -10.58 -21.35 -4.85
CA LYS A 68 -10.56 -19.90 -4.84
C LYS A 68 -9.73 -19.38 -3.67
N SER A 69 -8.60 -18.75 -3.98
CA SER A 69 -7.70 -18.18 -2.96
C SER A 69 -7.99 -16.71 -2.68
N CYS A 70 -8.22 -15.93 -3.74
CA CYS A 70 -8.36 -14.48 -3.67
C CYS A 70 -9.06 -13.92 -4.92
N TYR A 71 -9.16 -12.60 -5.02
CA TYR A 71 -9.64 -11.91 -6.22
C TYR A 71 -8.53 -11.09 -6.86
N ARG A 72 -8.61 -10.87 -8.16
CA ARG A 72 -7.66 -10.05 -8.91
C ARG A 72 -8.32 -9.13 -9.91
N ILE A 73 -7.59 -8.09 -10.28
CA ILE A 73 -7.85 -7.30 -11.49
C ILE A 73 -6.56 -7.31 -12.31
N GLN A 74 -6.66 -7.81 -13.53
CA GLN A 74 -5.58 -7.79 -14.51
C GLN A 74 -6.04 -6.98 -15.74
N PHE A 75 -5.14 -6.17 -16.28
CA PHE A 75 -5.45 -5.31 -17.43
C PHE A 75 -4.18 -5.03 -18.25
N GLY A 76 -4.34 -4.87 -19.55
CA GLY A 76 -3.23 -4.53 -20.45
C GLY A 76 -2.99 -3.03 -20.48
N ASN A 77 -1.80 -2.59 -20.09
CA ASN A 77 -1.39 -1.19 -20.23
C ASN A 77 0.15 -1.07 -20.27
N VAL A 78 0.71 -1.12 -21.49
CA VAL A 78 2.17 -1.07 -21.72
C VAL A 78 2.79 0.24 -21.22
N ILE A 79 2.08 1.36 -21.35
CA ILE A 79 2.57 2.67 -20.96
C ILE A 79 2.69 2.75 -19.44
N LEU A 80 1.64 2.34 -18.72
CA LEU A 80 1.68 2.25 -17.26
C LEU A 80 2.74 1.26 -16.80
N TYR A 81 2.83 0.09 -17.43
CA TYR A 81 3.82 -0.92 -17.09
C TYR A 81 5.25 -0.35 -17.17
N LYS A 82 5.62 0.23 -18.32
CA LYS A 82 6.95 0.82 -18.53
C LYS A 82 7.21 1.98 -17.57
N TRP A 83 6.19 2.79 -17.29
CA TRP A 83 6.28 3.87 -16.31
C TRP A 83 6.54 3.35 -14.89
N LEU A 84 5.83 2.29 -14.47
CA LEU A 84 6.06 1.62 -13.18
C LEU A 84 7.49 1.06 -13.09
N CYS A 85 8.00 0.46 -14.16
CA CYS A 85 9.40 0.03 -14.23
C CYS A 85 10.37 1.21 -14.12
N GLY A 86 10.10 2.32 -14.81
CA GLY A 86 10.93 3.53 -14.78
C GLY A 86 11.06 4.17 -13.39
N ILE A 87 10.05 4.02 -12.53
CA ILE A 87 10.10 4.49 -11.13
C ILE A 87 10.75 3.47 -10.17
N GLY A 88 11.10 2.27 -10.65
CA GLY A 88 11.82 1.25 -9.89
C GLY A 88 11.00 0.05 -9.43
N LEU A 89 9.76 -0.13 -9.91
CA LEU A 89 9.03 -1.40 -9.74
C LEU A 89 9.52 -2.44 -10.75
N MET A 90 9.30 -3.72 -10.47
CA MET A 90 9.71 -4.82 -11.35
C MET A 90 8.84 -6.07 -11.10
N PRO A 91 8.80 -7.03 -12.04
CA PRO A 91 8.33 -8.38 -11.77
C PRO A 91 9.14 -9.06 -10.65
N HIS A 92 8.56 -10.04 -9.96
CA HIS A 92 9.24 -10.80 -8.89
C HIS A 92 9.90 -9.92 -7.79
N LYS A 93 9.31 -8.76 -7.52
CA LYS A 93 9.89 -7.73 -6.63
C LYS A 93 9.98 -8.11 -5.15
N THR A 94 9.19 -9.08 -4.67
CA THR A 94 8.89 -9.31 -3.25
C THR A 94 10.11 -9.26 -2.32
N ARG A 95 11.25 -9.86 -2.73
CA ARG A 95 12.49 -9.89 -1.95
C ARG A 95 13.59 -8.95 -2.45
N ARG A 96 13.38 -8.30 -3.60
CA ARG A 96 14.41 -7.53 -4.33
C ARG A 96 14.10 -6.04 -4.46
N LEU A 97 12.90 -5.63 -4.04
CA LEU A 97 12.44 -4.25 -4.13
C LEU A 97 13.38 -3.32 -3.35
N LYS A 98 13.72 -2.17 -3.94
CA LYS A 98 14.58 -1.15 -3.32
C LYS A 98 13.77 0.14 -3.11
N SER A 99 14.42 1.29 -3.27
CA SER A 99 13.75 2.59 -3.30
C SER A 99 12.95 2.78 -4.59
N LEU A 100 11.84 3.52 -4.49
CA LEU A 100 11.06 3.97 -5.63
C LEU A 100 11.23 5.48 -5.85
N LYS A 101 11.25 5.91 -7.12
CA LYS A 101 11.36 7.33 -7.52
C LYS A 101 10.01 8.04 -7.35
N ILE A 102 9.66 8.35 -6.11
CA ILE A 102 8.38 8.99 -5.75
C ILE A 102 8.64 10.44 -5.31
N PRO A 103 8.00 11.43 -5.94
CA PRO A 103 8.08 12.82 -5.48
C PRO A 103 7.56 12.97 -4.05
N ASN A 104 8.26 13.73 -3.20
CA ASN A 104 7.93 13.87 -1.78
C ASN A 104 6.47 14.28 -1.54
N LYS A 105 5.92 15.18 -2.37
CA LYS A 105 4.52 15.62 -2.29
C LYS A 105 3.47 14.50 -2.41
N TYR A 106 3.83 13.36 -2.99
CA TYR A 106 2.93 12.21 -3.15
C TYR A 106 3.33 11.01 -2.30
N PHE A 107 4.36 11.15 -1.45
CA PHE A 107 4.89 10.04 -0.68
C PHE A 107 3.83 9.46 0.27
N PHE A 108 3.05 10.29 0.97
CA PHE A 108 2.02 9.79 1.89
C PHE A 108 0.80 9.21 1.17
N ASP A 109 0.50 9.65 -0.05
CA ASP A 109 -0.51 8.99 -0.89
C ASP A 109 -0.06 7.58 -1.28
N PHE A 110 1.21 7.43 -1.65
CA PHE A 110 1.85 6.12 -1.87
C PHE A 110 1.87 5.27 -0.60
N LEU A 111 2.27 5.84 0.53
CA LEU A 111 2.38 5.14 1.80
C LEU A 111 1.02 4.61 2.26
N ARG A 112 -0.07 5.36 2.04
CA ARG A 112 -1.44 4.89 2.29
C ARG A 112 -1.81 3.70 1.40
N GLY A 113 -1.42 3.70 0.13
CA GLY A 113 -1.62 2.54 -0.75
C GLY A 113 -0.86 1.31 -0.25
N HIS A 114 0.40 1.50 0.16
CA HIS A 114 1.22 0.44 0.76
C HIS A 114 0.63 -0.06 2.08
N LEU A 115 0.09 0.84 2.91
CA LEU A 115 -0.62 0.49 4.14
C LEU A 115 -1.86 -0.35 3.83
N ASP A 116 -2.65 0.04 2.83
CA ASP A 116 -3.93 -0.59 2.53
C ASP A 116 -3.80 -1.98 1.93
N GLY A 117 -2.76 -2.24 1.15
CA GLY A 117 -2.45 -3.59 0.66
C GLY A 117 -1.97 -4.50 1.78
N ASP A 118 -0.69 -4.43 2.14
CA ASP A 118 -0.07 -5.39 3.06
C ASP A 118 0.27 -4.82 4.46
N GLY A 119 -0.05 -3.55 4.71
CA GLY A 119 0.12 -2.94 6.04
C GLY A 119 -1.00 -3.30 7.02
N CYS A 120 -0.84 -2.88 8.27
CA CYS A 120 -1.75 -3.21 9.37
C CYS A 120 -2.00 -1.99 10.27
N ILE A 121 -3.24 -1.83 10.73
CA ILE A 121 -3.60 -0.91 11.81
C ILE A 121 -4.22 -1.75 12.91
N ARG A 122 -3.69 -1.68 14.13
CA ARG A 122 -4.22 -2.42 15.29
C ARG A 122 -4.52 -1.44 16.41
N LYS A 123 -5.69 -1.58 17.02
CA LYS A 123 -6.03 -0.97 18.29
C LYS A 123 -6.47 -2.05 19.27
N PHE A 124 -6.10 -1.93 20.54
CA PHE A 124 -6.54 -2.82 21.61
C PHE A 124 -6.36 -2.14 22.97
N MET A 125 -7.07 -2.63 23.99
CA MET A 125 -6.88 -2.17 25.37
C MET A 125 -5.51 -2.64 25.87
N ASP A 126 -4.81 -1.79 26.60
CA ASP A 126 -3.53 -2.14 27.18
C ASP A 126 -3.75 -3.20 28.28
N PRO A 127 -3.09 -4.37 28.19
CA PRO A 127 -3.27 -5.43 29.18
C PRO A 127 -2.67 -5.07 30.55
N VAL A 128 -1.75 -4.10 30.60
CA VAL A 128 -1.11 -3.63 31.85
C VAL A 128 -1.85 -2.41 32.40
N TYR A 129 -2.38 -1.56 31.52
CA TYR A 129 -3.08 -0.33 31.90
C TYR A 129 -4.54 -0.34 31.38
N PRO A 130 -5.52 -0.85 32.15
CA PRO A 130 -6.88 -1.13 31.68
C PRO A 130 -7.63 0.06 31.07
N ASN A 131 -7.28 1.29 31.47
CA ASN A 131 -7.89 2.52 30.95
C ASN A 131 -7.15 3.12 29.75
N ALA A 132 -6.06 2.49 29.29
CA ALA A 132 -5.27 2.94 28.18
C ALA A 132 -5.54 2.10 26.92
N GLN A 133 -5.64 2.77 25.78
CA GLN A 133 -5.67 2.10 24.47
C GLN A 133 -4.29 2.17 23.81
N ARG A 134 -3.88 1.07 23.20
CA ARG A 134 -2.73 0.99 22.30
C ARG A 134 -3.18 1.18 20.85
N LEU A 135 -2.32 1.82 20.06
CA LEU A 135 -2.49 1.98 18.61
C LEU A 135 -1.16 1.69 17.93
N TYR A 136 -1.20 0.87 16.88
CA TYR A 136 -0.05 0.56 16.06
C TYR A 136 -0.40 0.64 14.57
N ILE A 137 0.44 1.34 13.81
CA ILE A 137 0.44 1.31 12.34
C ILE A 137 1.72 0.61 11.90
N ALA A 138 1.58 -0.43 11.09
CA ALA A 138 2.67 -1.26 10.63
C ALA A 138 2.69 -1.41 9.10
N PHE A 139 3.90 -1.47 8.55
CA PHE A 139 4.19 -1.70 7.15
C PHE A 139 5.05 -2.95 7.02
N ASN A 140 4.72 -3.83 6.07
CA ASN A 140 5.39 -5.11 5.88
C ASN A 140 6.12 -5.16 4.54
N SER A 141 7.29 -5.80 4.51
CA SER A 141 7.97 -6.13 3.27
C SER A 141 8.93 -7.30 3.48
N ALA A 142 9.02 -8.21 2.51
CA ALA A 142 10.07 -9.22 2.50
C ALA A 142 11.43 -8.68 2.00
N SER A 143 11.49 -7.41 1.56
CA SER A 143 12.75 -6.74 1.21
C SER A 143 13.21 -5.78 2.31
N PHE A 144 14.34 -6.11 2.92
CA PHE A 144 15.01 -5.23 3.89
C PHE A 144 15.35 -3.86 3.28
N SER A 145 15.83 -3.83 2.03
CA SER A 145 16.18 -2.58 1.35
C SER A 145 14.97 -1.65 1.19
N HIS A 146 13.81 -2.22 0.88
CA HIS A 146 12.58 -1.44 0.72
C HIS A 146 12.07 -0.90 2.06
N ILE A 147 11.96 -1.76 3.08
CA ILE A 147 11.42 -1.35 4.37
C ILE A 147 12.32 -0.32 5.07
N ASN A 148 13.65 -0.44 4.92
CA ASN A 148 14.59 0.55 5.44
C ASN A 148 14.49 1.88 4.67
N TRP A 149 14.28 1.84 3.35
CA TRP A 149 13.97 3.05 2.57
C TRP A 149 12.67 3.72 3.05
N LEU A 150 11.60 2.95 3.30
CA LEU A 150 10.36 3.48 3.89
C LEU A 150 10.62 4.16 5.23
N LYS A 151 11.34 3.49 6.15
CA LYS A 151 11.70 4.06 7.46
C LYS A 151 12.40 5.41 7.33
N ARG A 152 13.43 5.50 6.47
CA ARG A 152 14.16 6.76 6.25
C ARG A 152 13.29 7.86 5.64
N LYS A 153 12.44 7.53 4.65
CA LYS A 153 11.54 8.51 4.02
C LYS A 153 10.48 9.02 5.00
N ILE A 154 9.90 8.14 5.80
CA ILE A 154 8.91 8.53 6.82
C ILE A 154 9.58 9.40 7.89
N LYS A 155 10.77 9.03 8.38
CA LYS A 155 11.53 9.84 9.34
C LYS A 155 11.84 11.22 8.77
N SER A 156 12.32 11.30 7.54
CA SER A 156 12.67 12.58 6.90
C SER A 156 11.46 13.49 6.64
N LEU A 157 10.28 12.92 6.33
CA LEU A 157 9.11 13.70 5.91
C LEU A 157 8.11 14.00 7.04
N ALA A 158 8.07 13.17 8.09
CA ALA A 158 7.15 13.34 9.23
C ALA A 158 7.88 13.50 10.58
N ASN A 159 9.23 13.42 10.60
CA ASN A 159 10.05 13.47 11.81
C ASN A 159 9.74 12.38 12.86
N ILE A 160 9.05 11.30 12.48
CA ILE A 160 8.66 10.22 13.40
C ILE A 160 9.63 9.05 13.40
N ASN A 161 9.77 8.37 14.54
CA ASN A 161 10.62 7.19 14.67
C ASN A 161 9.79 5.90 14.67
N GLY A 162 10.11 4.99 13.74
CA GLY A 162 9.53 3.65 13.68
C GLY A 162 10.52 2.59 14.14
N PHE A 163 10.03 1.57 14.84
CA PHE A 163 10.82 0.39 15.18
C PHE A 163 10.61 -0.69 14.11
N MET A 164 11.65 -1.47 13.85
CA MET A 164 11.61 -2.50 12.82
C MET A 164 11.92 -3.85 13.47
N MET A 165 11.08 -4.83 13.19
CA MET A 165 11.26 -6.22 13.63
C MET A 165 11.30 -7.12 12.41
N LYS A 166 12.01 -8.25 12.51
CA LYS A 166 11.97 -9.31 11.52
C LYS A 166 11.17 -10.47 12.10
N ASN A 167 10.14 -10.90 11.38
CA ASN A 167 9.39 -12.11 11.69
C ASN A 167 9.49 -13.07 10.50
N ASN A 168 10.15 -14.22 10.70
CA ASN A 168 10.51 -15.17 9.65
C ASN A 168 11.20 -14.48 8.45
N THR A 169 10.51 -14.41 7.32
CA THR A 169 11.02 -13.83 6.07
C THR A 169 10.51 -12.40 5.80
N ILE A 170 9.73 -11.83 6.73
CA ILE A 170 9.08 -10.54 6.57
C ILE A 170 9.65 -9.54 7.58
N PHE A 171 9.96 -8.34 7.11
CA PHE A 171 10.32 -7.21 7.96
C PHE A 171 9.08 -6.35 8.20
N CYS A 172 8.87 -5.97 9.45
CA CYS A 172 7.74 -5.18 9.90
C CYS A 172 8.24 -3.87 10.50
N LEU A 173 7.92 -2.75 9.85
CA LEU A 173 8.16 -1.40 10.36
C LEU A 173 6.90 -0.90 11.07
N THR A 174 7.00 -0.67 12.37
CA THR A 174 5.86 -0.33 13.23
C THR A 174 6.05 1.01 13.92
N TYR A 175 4.97 1.77 14.02
CA TYR A 175 4.87 3.02 14.75
C TYR A 175 3.89 2.82 15.92
N ALA A 176 4.35 3.05 17.14
CA ALA A 176 3.51 2.95 18.34
C ALA A 176 2.70 4.24 18.56
N LYS A 177 1.70 4.18 19.46
CA LYS A 177 0.69 5.21 19.75
C LYS A 177 1.07 6.65 19.40
N LYS A 178 2.07 7.24 20.06
CA LYS A 178 2.52 8.63 19.82
C LYS A 178 2.89 8.88 18.36
N GLU A 179 3.72 8.01 17.79
CA GLU A 179 4.20 8.13 16.41
C GLU A 179 3.09 7.79 15.40
N SER A 180 2.20 6.84 15.72
CA SER A 180 1.00 6.58 14.92
C SER A 180 0.07 7.79 14.85
N MET A 181 -0.12 8.50 15.96
CA MET A 181 -0.94 9.71 16.02
C MET A 181 -0.36 10.83 15.16
N LEU A 182 0.96 10.97 15.12
CA LEU A 182 1.65 11.91 14.23
C LEU A 182 1.56 11.48 12.76
N LEU A 183 1.56 10.17 12.48
CA LEU A 183 1.47 9.64 11.11
C LEU A 183 0.07 9.74 10.51
N ILE A 184 -0.99 9.62 11.33
CA ILE A 184 -2.39 9.58 10.86
C ILE A 184 -2.78 10.79 10.01
N PRO A 185 -2.53 12.06 10.40
CA PRO A 185 -2.90 13.23 9.60
C PRO A 185 -2.25 13.24 8.21
N HIS A 186 -1.06 12.65 8.06
CA HIS A 186 -0.41 12.51 6.77
C HIS A 186 -1.06 11.44 5.89
N LEU A 187 -1.47 10.31 6.49
CA LEU A 187 -2.15 9.22 5.79
C LEU A 187 -3.61 9.57 5.48
N TYR A 188 -4.31 10.20 6.39
CA TYR A 188 -5.75 10.49 6.32
C TYR A 188 -6.00 11.98 6.55
N PRO A 189 -5.54 12.86 5.63
CA PRO A 189 -5.72 14.31 5.78
C PRO A 189 -7.21 14.68 5.82
N PRO A 190 -7.62 15.57 6.74
CA PRO A 190 -9.00 16.04 6.82
C PRO A 190 -9.38 16.77 5.53
N ASN A 191 -10.67 16.76 5.20
CA ASN A 191 -11.27 17.51 4.08
C ASN A 191 -10.72 17.20 2.68
N ARG A 192 -9.99 16.09 2.52
CA ARG A 192 -9.48 15.64 1.22
C ARG A 192 -10.11 14.32 0.81
N LYS A 193 -10.70 14.28 -0.39
CA LYS A 193 -11.18 13.04 -0.99
C LYS A 193 -10.01 12.16 -1.40
N ILE A 194 -9.71 11.14 -0.59
CA ILE A 194 -8.61 10.22 -0.79
C ILE A 194 -9.10 8.79 -1.07
N PRO A 195 -8.37 8.00 -1.88
CA PRO A 195 -8.58 6.56 -1.91
C PRO A 195 -8.10 5.93 -0.60
N LEU A 196 -8.92 5.04 -0.03
CA LEU A 196 -8.61 4.34 1.21
C LEU A 196 -9.35 3.00 1.31
N LEU A 197 -8.84 2.13 2.17
CA LEU A 197 -9.52 0.92 2.62
C LEU A 197 -10.38 1.21 3.86
N LYS A 198 -11.70 1.08 3.71
CA LYS A 198 -12.68 1.54 4.71
C LYS A 198 -12.48 0.86 6.06
N ARG A 199 -12.20 -0.44 6.09
CA ARG A 199 -12.01 -1.20 7.34
C ARG A 199 -10.80 -0.72 8.15
N LYS A 200 -9.68 -0.34 7.49
CA LYS A 200 -8.49 0.19 8.17
C LYS A 200 -8.76 1.60 8.69
N TYR A 201 -9.40 2.44 7.87
CA TYR A 201 -9.76 3.78 8.28
C TYR A 201 -10.79 3.81 9.43
N LYS A 202 -11.70 2.83 9.49
CA LYS A 202 -12.66 2.67 10.60
C LYS A 202 -11.94 2.55 11.95
N ILE A 203 -10.86 1.76 12.03
CA ILE A 203 -10.06 1.60 13.25
C ILE A 203 -9.48 2.95 13.70
N VAL A 204 -8.96 3.74 12.76
CA VAL A 204 -8.42 5.08 13.04
C VAL A 204 -9.51 6.01 13.55
N LYS A 205 -10.66 6.07 12.87
CA LYS A 205 -11.80 6.90 13.29
C LYS A 205 -12.24 6.56 14.71
N GLU A 206 -12.47 5.30 15.01
CA GLU A 206 -12.90 4.85 16.34
C GLU A 206 -11.85 5.07 17.43
N PHE A 207 -10.58 5.26 17.08
CA PHE A 207 -9.53 5.62 18.03
C PHE A 207 -9.46 7.12 18.28
N LEU A 208 -9.74 7.94 17.25
CA LEU A 208 -9.70 9.40 17.35
C LEU A 208 -10.97 9.99 17.97
N THR A 209 -12.12 9.32 17.86
CA THR A 209 -13.34 9.73 18.53
C THR A 209 -13.23 9.37 20.02
N PRO A 210 -13.24 10.35 20.95
CA PRO A 210 -13.33 10.06 22.37
C PRO A 210 -14.62 9.27 22.66
N ARG A 211 -14.54 8.33 23.61
CA ARG A 211 -15.75 7.81 24.27
C ARG A 211 -16.24 8.81 25.28
#